data_AF-A0A8S0FH58-F1
#
_entry.id   AF-A0A8S0FH58-F1
#
_cell.length_a   1.000
_cell.length_b   1.000
_cell.length_c   1.000
_cell.angle_alpha   90.00
_cell.angle_beta   90.00
_cell.angle_gamma   90.00
#
_symmetry.space_group_name_H-M   'P 1'
#
loop_
_entity.id
_entity.type
_entity.pdbx_description
1 polymer ?
#
loop_
_entity_poly.entity_id
_entity_poly.type
_entity_poly.pdbx_seq_one_letter_code
_entity_poly.pdbx_strand_id
1 'polypeptide(L)'
;MRKILITGGAGFIGSALVRYIINETSDAVVVVDTLTYAGNLMSLAPVAQSERFAFEKVDICDRAELARVFTEYQPDCVMHLAAESHVDRSIDGPAAFIETNIVGTYTLLEAARAYWTALTEDKKSAFRFHHISTDEVYGDLHSTDDFFTAIARNHAVCAEQPLFRVKSQQRPSGARLAADLWSADAYHQLLE
;
A
#
# COMPACT_ATOMS: atom_id res chain seq x y z
N MET A 1 17.24 5.55 -11.92
CA MET A 1 16.60 6.12 -10.73
C MET A 1 15.12 6.14 -10.97
N ARG A 2 14.37 5.31 -10.26
CA ARG A 2 12.91 5.28 -10.30
C ARG A 2 12.35 6.23 -9.25
N LYS A 3 11.12 6.70 -9.44
CA LYS A 3 10.35 7.41 -8.43
C LYS A 3 9.21 6.55 -7.92
N ILE A 4 9.19 6.32 -6.62
CA ILE A 4 8.28 5.40 -5.94
C ILE A 4 7.31 6.24 -5.10
N LEU A 5 6.01 6.11 -5.40
CA LEU A 5 4.96 6.69 -4.57
C LEU A 5 4.56 5.68 -3.50
N ILE A 6 4.69 6.08 -2.23
CA ILE A 6 4.40 5.23 -1.08
C ILE A 6 3.26 5.86 -0.29
N THR A 7 2.09 5.24 -0.28
CA THR A 7 0.99 5.69 0.59
C THR A 7 1.14 5.07 1.98
N GLY A 8 0.86 5.79 3.05
CA GLY A 8 1.01 5.27 4.43
C GLY A 8 2.47 5.22 4.88
N GLY A 9 3.34 6.00 4.23
CA GLY A 9 4.78 6.00 4.46
C GLY A 9 5.21 6.55 5.82
N ALA A 10 4.33 7.23 6.56
CA ALA A 10 4.62 7.67 7.93
C ALA A 10 4.22 6.64 9.00
N GLY A 11 3.61 5.51 8.61
CA GLY A 11 3.28 4.39 9.48
C GLY A 11 4.47 3.48 9.81
N PHE A 12 4.21 2.41 10.56
CA PHE A 12 5.25 1.48 11.03
C PHE A 12 6.06 0.85 9.88
N ILE A 13 5.40 0.02 9.05
CA ILE A 13 6.04 -0.66 7.91
C ILE A 13 6.45 0.35 6.83
N GLY A 14 5.59 1.33 6.55
CA GLY A 14 5.83 2.34 5.52
C GLY A 14 7.11 3.14 5.79
N SER A 15 7.34 3.58 7.02
CA SER A 15 8.54 4.36 7.34
C SER A 15 9.81 3.54 7.25
N ALA A 16 9.78 2.25 7.60
CA ALA A 16 10.91 1.35 7.43
C ALA A 16 11.28 1.18 5.94
N LEU A 17 10.28 0.96 5.09
CA LEU A 17 10.45 0.89 3.65
C LEU A 17 11.02 2.19 3.06
N VAL A 18 10.49 3.35 3.48
CA VAL A 18 10.99 4.65 3.05
C VAL A 18 12.47 4.84 3.45
N ARG A 19 12.83 4.53 4.70
CA ARG A 19 14.22 4.61 5.18
C ARG A 19 15.14 3.68 4.38
N TYR A 20 14.71 2.44 4.14
CA TYR A 20 15.46 1.48 3.34
C TYR A 20 15.70 1.98 1.92
N ILE A 21 14.67 2.45 1.21
CA ILE A 21 14.82 2.93 -0.17
C ILE A 21 15.78 4.12 -0.24
N ILE A 22 15.65 5.07 0.69
CA ILE A 22 16.52 6.25 0.71
C ILE A 22 17.97 5.85 1.05
N ASN A 23 18.21 4.96 1.99
CA ASN A 23 19.58 4.66 2.44
C ASN A 23 20.29 3.62 1.54
N GLU A 24 19.57 2.61 1.06
CA GLU A 24 20.16 1.42 0.42
C GLU A 24 20.00 1.40 -1.10
N THR A 25 19.29 2.38 -1.68
CA THR A 25 19.04 2.43 -3.12
C THR A 25 19.26 3.82 -3.71
N SER A 26 19.29 3.88 -5.03
CA SER A 26 19.34 5.15 -5.78
C SER A 26 17.97 5.73 -6.11
N ASP A 27 16.88 5.08 -5.72
CA ASP A 27 15.52 5.49 -6.09
C ASP A 27 15.02 6.68 -5.24
N ALA A 28 14.06 7.43 -5.78
CA ALA A 28 13.41 8.55 -5.12
C ALA A 28 12.06 8.13 -4.55
N VAL A 29 11.64 8.74 -3.45
CA VAL A 29 10.42 8.43 -2.72
C VAL A 29 9.55 9.67 -2.57
N VAL A 30 8.27 9.53 -2.92
CA VAL A 30 7.21 10.47 -2.50
C VAL A 30 6.27 9.74 -1.56
N VAL A 31 6.18 10.22 -0.32
CA VAL A 31 5.24 9.69 0.68
C VAL A 31 3.92 10.44 0.59
N VAL A 32 2.82 9.71 0.49
CA VAL A 32 1.46 10.22 0.63
C VAL A 32 0.89 9.70 1.95
N ASP A 33 0.57 10.58 2.89
CA ASP A 33 0.09 10.15 4.21
C ASP A 33 -0.82 11.22 4.84
N THR A 34 -1.94 10.80 5.43
CA THR A 34 -2.88 11.72 6.12
C THR A 34 -2.41 12.14 7.51
N LEU A 35 -1.39 11.47 8.06
CA LEU A 35 -0.95 11.61 9.45
C LEU A 35 -2.12 11.40 10.42
N THR A 36 -2.79 10.25 10.29
CA THR A 36 -3.75 9.79 11.30
C THR A 36 -3.02 9.50 12.63
N TYR A 37 -3.73 8.93 13.60
CA TYR A 37 -3.13 8.50 14.86
C TYR A 37 -1.93 7.54 14.70
N ALA A 38 -1.85 6.80 13.59
CA ALA A 38 -0.79 5.84 13.32
C ALA A 38 0.38 6.43 12.52
N GLY A 39 0.22 7.64 11.97
CA GLY A 39 1.27 8.32 11.21
C GLY A 39 2.16 9.18 12.10
N ASN A 40 3.48 9.02 11.98
CA ASN A 40 4.44 9.82 12.76
C ASN A 40 5.61 10.30 11.89
N LEU A 41 5.70 11.62 11.66
CA LEU A 41 6.78 12.24 10.91
C LEU A 41 8.17 12.01 11.53
N MET A 42 8.25 11.78 12.85
CA MET A 42 9.52 11.45 13.50
C MET A 42 10.14 10.17 12.96
N SER A 43 9.32 9.21 12.50
CA SER A 43 9.78 7.98 11.86
C SER A 43 10.49 8.23 10.53
N LEU A 44 10.27 9.40 9.91
CA LEU A 44 10.85 9.83 8.64
C LEU A 44 11.97 10.89 8.82
N ALA A 45 12.16 11.42 10.04
CA ALA A 45 13.17 12.43 10.33
C ALA A 45 14.60 12.07 9.82
N PRO A 46 15.07 10.80 9.87
CA PRO A 46 16.39 10.44 9.37
C PRO A 46 16.60 10.68 7.87
N VAL A 47 15.52 10.72 7.09
CA VAL A 47 15.56 10.82 5.62
C VAL A 47 14.90 12.07 5.07
N ALA A 48 14.29 12.88 5.94
CA ALA A 48 13.50 14.06 5.57
C ALA A 48 14.28 15.16 4.84
N GLN A 49 15.61 15.20 4.99
CA GLN A 49 16.49 16.18 4.33
C GLN A 49 17.08 15.66 3.00
N SER A 50 16.72 14.46 2.57
CA SER A 50 17.22 13.91 1.30
C SER A 50 16.55 14.61 0.11
N GLU A 51 17.33 15.03 -0.89
CA GLU A 51 16.80 15.56 -2.17
C GLU A 51 15.94 14.54 -2.94
N ARG A 52 16.06 13.25 -2.60
CA ARG A 52 15.28 12.15 -3.17
C ARG A 52 13.98 11.87 -2.41
N PHE A 53 13.70 12.61 -1.34
CA PHE A 53 12.52 12.43 -0.50
C PHE A 53 11.54 13.60 -0.65
N ALA A 54 10.26 13.28 -0.81
CA ALA A 54 9.16 14.24 -0.77
C ALA A 54 8.03 13.71 0.13
N PHE A 55 7.29 14.61 0.76
CA PHE A 55 6.14 14.27 1.61
C PHE A 55 4.92 15.10 1.21
N GLU A 56 3.81 14.41 1.01
CA GLU A 56 2.51 14.95 0.62
C GLU A 56 1.47 14.57 1.68
N LYS A 57 0.96 15.58 2.40
CA LYS A 57 -0.10 15.36 3.39
C LYS A 57 -1.45 15.28 2.68
N VAL A 58 -1.74 14.14 2.07
CA VAL A 58 -2.90 13.91 1.20
C VAL A 58 -3.66 12.67 1.65
N ASP A 59 -4.99 12.76 1.60
CA ASP A 59 -5.89 11.63 1.77
C ASP A 59 -6.03 10.84 0.47
N ILE A 60 -5.91 9.51 0.54
CA ILE A 60 -6.13 8.63 -0.60
C ILE A 60 -7.58 8.65 -1.09
N CYS A 61 -8.52 9.15 -0.29
CA CYS A 61 -9.89 9.42 -0.71
C CYS A 61 -10.02 10.74 -1.49
N ASP A 62 -9.03 11.63 -1.45
CA ASP A 62 -9.04 12.89 -2.21
C ASP A 62 -8.54 12.66 -3.64
N ARG A 63 -9.50 12.46 -4.54
CA ARG A 63 -9.23 12.24 -5.97
C ARG A 63 -8.48 13.40 -6.61
N ALA A 64 -8.78 14.64 -6.25
CA ALA A 64 -8.19 15.81 -6.89
C ALA A 64 -6.71 15.94 -6.49
N GLU A 65 -6.42 15.77 -5.20
CA GLU A 65 -5.05 15.79 -4.71
C GLU A 65 -4.24 14.59 -5.21
N LEU A 66 -4.82 13.39 -5.28
CA LEU A 66 -4.13 12.26 -5.91
C LEU A 66 -3.81 12.56 -7.38
N ALA A 67 -4.73 13.12 -8.16
CA ALA A 67 -4.45 13.49 -9.54
C ALA A 67 -3.31 14.52 -9.65
N ARG A 68 -3.26 15.51 -8.73
CA ARG A 68 -2.15 16.47 -8.64
C ARG A 68 -0.83 15.74 -8.35
N VAL A 69 -0.78 14.92 -7.31
CA VAL A 69 0.43 14.18 -6.89
C VAL A 69 0.95 13.30 -8.02
N PHE A 70 0.09 12.53 -8.70
CA PHE A 70 0.52 11.73 -9.85
C PHE A 70 1.07 12.59 -10.99
N THR A 71 0.45 13.75 -11.25
CA THR A 71 0.89 14.67 -12.30
C THR A 71 2.24 15.31 -11.97
N GLU A 72 2.41 15.77 -10.73
CA GLU A 72 3.61 16.46 -10.25
C GLU A 72 4.81 15.51 -10.16
N TYR A 73 4.62 14.35 -9.53
CA TYR A 73 5.71 13.44 -9.26
C TYR A 73 5.98 12.49 -10.41
N GLN A 74 4.98 12.10 -11.22
CA GLN A 74 5.15 11.12 -12.30
C GLN A 74 5.82 9.82 -11.79
N PRO A 75 5.21 9.09 -10.83
CA PRO A 75 5.83 7.89 -10.27
C PRO A 75 5.96 6.77 -11.30
N ASP A 76 7.04 5.98 -11.17
CA ASP A 76 7.27 4.75 -11.95
C ASP A 76 6.63 3.52 -11.26
N CYS A 77 6.40 3.61 -9.96
CA CYS A 77 5.78 2.56 -9.15
C CYS A 77 4.96 3.17 -8.01
N VAL A 78 3.87 2.48 -7.65
CA VAL A 78 3.09 2.75 -6.43
C VAL A 78 3.22 1.58 -5.48
N MET A 79 3.56 1.85 -4.22
CA MET A 79 3.54 0.91 -3.11
C MET A 79 2.46 1.38 -2.12
N HIS A 80 1.34 0.66 -2.07
CA HIS A 80 0.16 1.07 -1.32
C HIS A 80 0.09 0.37 0.04
N LEU A 81 0.47 1.08 1.11
CA LEU A 81 0.40 0.64 2.52
C LEU A 81 -0.62 1.42 3.37
N ALA A 82 -1.25 2.48 2.84
CA ALA A 82 -2.19 3.29 3.59
C ALA A 82 -3.46 2.48 3.88
N ALA A 83 -3.73 2.23 5.16
CA ALA A 83 -4.91 1.53 5.63
C ALA A 83 -5.19 1.86 7.10
N GLU A 84 -6.46 1.79 7.50
CA GLU A 84 -6.84 1.54 8.88
C GLU A 84 -6.57 0.07 9.22
N SER A 85 -5.75 -0.17 10.25
CA SER A 85 -5.15 -1.49 10.51
C SER A 85 -5.44 -2.06 11.89
N HIS A 86 -6.04 -1.30 12.80
CA HIS A 86 -6.25 -1.74 14.18
C HIS A 86 -7.57 -2.51 14.34
N VAL A 87 -7.47 -3.81 14.62
CA VAL A 87 -8.61 -4.73 14.78
C VAL A 87 -9.67 -4.17 15.73
N ASP A 88 -9.30 -3.78 16.96
CA ASP A 88 -10.28 -3.34 17.96
C ASP A 88 -11.08 -2.10 17.52
N ARG A 89 -10.45 -1.18 16.79
CA ARG A 89 -11.16 0.01 16.26
C ARG A 89 -12.14 -0.34 15.16
N SER A 90 -11.95 -1.45 14.47
CA SER A 90 -12.88 -1.92 13.44
C SER A 90 -14.19 -2.44 14.02
N ILE A 91 -14.18 -2.84 15.30
CA ILE A 91 -15.36 -3.30 16.02
C ILE A 91 -16.22 -2.10 16.44
N ASP A 92 -15.60 -1.06 17.02
CA ASP A 92 -16.31 0.12 17.51
C ASP A 92 -16.64 1.14 16.40
N GLY A 93 -15.86 1.17 15.31
CA GLY A 93 -15.95 2.17 14.25
C GLY A 93 -15.60 1.65 12.85
N PRO A 94 -16.38 0.71 12.28
CA PRO A 94 -16.07 0.08 10.98
C PRO A 94 -16.11 1.06 9.79
N ALA A 95 -16.78 2.21 9.92
CA ALA A 95 -16.91 3.18 8.84
C ALA A 95 -15.56 3.69 8.34
N ALA A 96 -14.62 3.99 9.24
CA ALA A 96 -13.27 4.44 8.88
C ALA A 96 -12.49 3.38 8.09
N PHE A 97 -12.76 2.09 8.34
CA PHE A 97 -12.14 0.99 7.61
C PHE A 97 -12.70 0.87 6.19
N ILE A 98 -14.01 1.00 6.03
CA ILE A 98 -14.65 1.01 4.71
C ILE A 98 -14.14 2.19 3.89
N GLU A 99 -14.13 3.38 4.48
CA GLU A 99 -13.69 4.62 3.83
C GLU A 99 -12.23 4.48 3.37
N THR A 100 -11.29 4.26 4.28
CA THR A 100 -9.87 4.24 3.93
C THR A 100 -9.49 3.03 3.07
N ASN A 101 -9.87 1.83 3.48
CA ASN A 101 -9.31 0.62 2.88
C ASN A 101 -10.08 0.16 1.63
N ILE A 102 -11.38 0.49 1.50
CA ILE A 102 -12.13 0.22 0.26
C ILE A 102 -12.17 1.45 -0.63
N VAL A 103 -12.79 2.54 -0.14
CA VAL A 103 -13.05 3.73 -0.97
C VAL A 103 -11.74 4.43 -1.32
N GLY A 104 -10.82 4.54 -0.37
CA GLY A 104 -9.48 5.09 -0.58
C GLY A 104 -8.67 4.25 -1.57
N THR A 105 -8.64 2.93 -1.41
CA THR A 105 -7.97 2.05 -2.38
C THR A 105 -8.57 2.16 -3.77
N TYR A 106 -9.90 2.17 -3.89
CA TYR A 106 -10.59 2.38 -5.16
C TYR A 106 -10.20 3.72 -5.81
N THR A 107 -10.18 4.79 -5.02
CA THR A 107 -9.83 6.12 -5.50
C THR A 107 -8.38 6.19 -5.97
N LEU A 108 -7.45 5.58 -5.22
CA LEU A 108 -6.05 5.44 -5.61
C LEU A 108 -5.87 4.61 -6.88
N LEU A 109 -6.59 3.49 -7.02
CA LEU A 109 -6.55 2.66 -8.23
C LEU A 109 -7.06 3.41 -9.45
N GLU A 110 -8.14 4.20 -9.31
CA GLU A 110 -8.64 5.02 -10.40
C GLU A 110 -7.67 6.14 -10.79
N ALA A 111 -7.02 6.80 -9.82
CA ALA A 111 -5.98 7.78 -10.09
C ALA A 111 -4.78 7.15 -10.82
N ALA A 112 -4.31 5.99 -10.34
CA ALA A 112 -3.23 5.24 -10.97
C ALA A 112 -3.59 4.75 -12.37
N ARG A 113 -4.83 4.28 -12.59
CA ARG A 113 -5.32 3.85 -13.91
C ARG A 113 -5.38 5.01 -14.89
N ALA A 114 -5.89 6.17 -14.46
CA ALA A 114 -5.96 7.37 -15.27
C ALA A 114 -4.56 7.83 -15.70
N TYR A 115 -3.63 7.91 -14.74
CA TYR A 115 -2.22 8.21 -14.99
C TYR A 115 -1.57 7.21 -15.95
N TRP A 116 -1.67 5.91 -15.66
CA TRP A 116 -1.11 4.83 -16.46
C TRP A 116 -1.61 4.81 -17.91
N THR A 117 -2.88 5.18 -18.11
CA THR A 117 -3.48 5.26 -19.46
C THR A 117 -2.84 6.36 -20.31
N ALA A 118 -2.37 7.44 -19.68
CA ALA A 118 -1.72 8.57 -20.34
C ALA A 118 -0.21 8.38 -20.55
N LEU A 119 0.39 7.30 -20.03
CA LEU A 119 1.81 7.00 -20.20
C LEU A 119 2.13 6.53 -21.63
N THR A 120 3.38 6.75 -22.05
CA THR A 120 3.95 6.10 -23.24
C THR A 120 4.06 4.59 -23.04
N GLU A 121 4.04 3.82 -24.13
CA GLU A 121 4.03 2.34 -24.06
C GLU A 121 5.18 1.77 -23.22
N ASP A 122 6.39 2.31 -23.37
CA ASP A 122 7.56 1.87 -22.61
C ASP A 122 7.37 2.08 -21.10
N LYS A 123 6.92 3.26 -20.67
CA LYS A 123 6.65 3.56 -19.25
C LYS A 123 5.47 2.74 -18.72
N LYS A 124 4.45 2.56 -19.55
CA LYS A 124 3.23 1.81 -19.24
C LYS A 124 3.52 0.34 -18.97
N SER A 125 4.42 -0.28 -19.74
CA SER A 125 4.86 -1.67 -19.57
C SER A 125 5.77 -1.86 -18.34
N ALA A 126 6.54 -0.82 -17.98
CA ALA A 126 7.43 -0.82 -16.82
C ALA A 126 6.70 -0.48 -15.50
N PHE A 127 5.58 0.22 -15.55
CA PHE A 127 4.84 0.66 -14.36
C PHE A 127 4.38 -0.51 -13.49
N ARG A 128 4.46 -0.36 -12.17
CA ARG A 128 3.99 -1.35 -11.20
C ARG A 128 3.10 -0.70 -10.15
N PHE A 129 2.03 -1.41 -9.79
CA PHE A 129 1.18 -1.09 -8.65
C PHE A 129 1.27 -2.27 -7.68
N HIS A 130 1.96 -2.07 -6.56
CA HIS A 130 2.15 -3.07 -5.52
C HIS A 130 1.21 -2.76 -4.36
N HIS A 131 0.21 -3.61 -4.16
CA HIS A 131 -0.73 -3.50 -3.05
C HIS A 131 -0.27 -4.39 -1.90
N ILE A 132 0.00 -3.79 -0.75
CA ILE A 132 0.42 -4.52 0.45
C ILE A 132 -0.86 -4.90 1.19
N SER A 133 -1.08 -6.20 1.35
CA SER A 133 -2.21 -6.76 2.09
C SER A 133 -1.69 -7.61 3.26
N THR A 134 -2.53 -8.49 3.80
CA THR A 134 -2.26 -9.29 4.99
C THR A 134 -2.70 -10.72 4.76
N ASP A 135 -2.10 -11.66 5.48
CA ASP A 135 -2.53 -13.05 5.59
C ASP A 135 -3.92 -13.22 6.23
N GLU A 136 -4.35 -12.29 7.10
CA GLU A 136 -5.70 -12.29 7.74
C GLU A 136 -6.85 -12.39 6.71
N VAL A 137 -6.62 -12.11 5.42
CA VAL A 137 -7.61 -12.32 4.35
C VAL A 137 -7.97 -13.79 4.14
N TYR A 138 -7.14 -14.72 4.61
CA TYR A 138 -7.33 -16.17 4.50
C TYR A 138 -8.14 -16.77 5.65
N GLY A 139 -8.47 -15.99 6.68
CA GLY A 139 -9.15 -16.49 7.89
C GLY A 139 -8.20 -17.20 8.83
N ASP A 140 -8.72 -18.14 9.64
CA ASP A 140 -7.93 -18.89 10.61
C ASP A 140 -7.43 -20.23 10.04
N LEU A 141 -6.28 -20.68 10.56
CA LEU A 141 -5.80 -22.04 10.31
C LEU A 141 -6.56 -23.03 11.18
N HIS A 142 -6.97 -24.16 10.60
CA HIS A 142 -7.70 -25.20 11.31
C HIS A 142 -6.80 -26.15 12.11
N SER A 143 -5.49 -26.17 11.81
CA SER A 143 -4.48 -26.99 12.48
C SER A 143 -3.16 -26.24 12.66
N THR A 144 -2.36 -26.62 13.66
CA THR A 144 -1.02 -26.05 13.92
C THR A 144 0.04 -26.46 12.89
N ASP A 145 -0.25 -27.50 12.11
CA ASP A 145 0.63 -28.01 11.05
C ASP A 145 0.32 -27.41 9.66
N ASP A 146 -0.73 -26.57 9.58
CA ASP A 146 -1.16 -25.93 8.33
C ASP A 146 -0.42 -24.61 8.10
N PHE A 147 -0.31 -24.21 6.83
CA PHE A 147 0.27 -22.93 6.41
C PHE A 147 -0.59 -22.28 5.33
N PHE A 148 -0.68 -20.95 5.32
CA PHE A 148 -1.31 -20.22 4.22
C PHE A 148 -0.47 -20.33 2.94
N THR A 149 -1.13 -20.58 1.81
CA THR A 149 -0.47 -20.62 0.49
C THR A 149 -1.22 -19.76 -0.53
N ALA A 150 -0.48 -19.13 -1.45
CA ALA A 150 -1.04 -18.25 -2.49
C ALA A 150 -1.89 -18.99 -3.54
N ILE A 151 -1.80 -20.32 -3.62
CA ILE A 151 -2.54 -21.16 -4.56
C ILE A 151 -3.71 -21.81 -3.84
N ALA A 152 -4.68 -20.99 -3.46
CA ALA A 152 -5.97 -21.48 -3.02
C ALA A 152 -6.89 -21.65 -4.25
N ARG A 153 -6.83 -22.82 -4.91
CA ARG A 153 -8.02 -23.30 -5.64
C ARG A 153 -9.15 -23.70 -4.67
N ASN A 154 -8.91 -23.70 -3.35
CA ASN A 154 -9.90 -24.18 -2.36
C ASN A 154 -9.86 -23.54 -0.95
N HIS A 155 -8.97 -22.60 -0.61
CA HIS A 155 -9.22 -21.76 0.58
C HIS A 155 -10.15 -20.63 0.15
N ALA A 156 -11.40 -20.73 0.56
CA ALA A 156 -12.33 -19.62 0.43
C ALA A 156 -11.71 -18.42 1.16
N VAL A 157 -11.76 -17.24 0.53
CA VAL A 157 -11.51 -15.98 1.24
C VAL A 157 -12.55 -15.89 2.35
N CYS A 158 -12.13 -16.18 3.58
CA CYS A 158 -13.00 -16.29 4.75
C CYS A 158 -12.51 -15.28 5.80
N ALA A 159 -12.67 -14.01 5.48
CA ALA A 159 -12.37 -12.94 6.41
C ALA A 159 -13.46 -12.86 7.50
N GLU A 160 -13.13 -13.31 8.71
CA GLU A 160 -14.10 -13.42 9.82
C GLU A 160 -14.38 -12.09 10.53
N GLN A 161 -13.49 -11.10 10.41
CA GLN A 161 -13.66 -9.78 11.03
C GLN A 161 -13.85 -8.66 10.00
N PRO A 162 -14.54 -7.55 10.35
CA PRO A 162 -14.82 -6.44 9.45
C PRO A 162 -13.56 -5.88 8.75
N LEU A 163 -12.47 -5.69 9.49
CA LEU A 163 -11.16 -5.29 8.97
C LEU A 163 -10.67 -6.23 7.85
N PHE A 164 -10.80 -7.54 8.03
CA PHE A 164 -10.28 -8.54 7.10
C PHE A 164 -11.15 -8.66 5.85
N ARG A 165 -12.47 -8.43 5.99
CA ARG A 165 -13.41 -8.51 4.86
C ARG A 165 -13.17 -7.38 3.87
N VAL A 166 -12.72 -6.26 4.40
CA VAL A 166 -12.33 -5.08 3.65
C VAL A 166 -11.00 -5.27 2.92
N LYS A 167 -9.99 -5.89 3.56
CA LYS A 167 -8.69 -6.18 2.92
C LYS A 167 -8.76 -7.27 1.83
N SER A 168 -9.83 -8.06 1.79
CA SER A 168 -9.95 -9.25 0.93
C SER A 168 -10.81 -9.08 -0.34
N GLN A 169 -11.57 -7.99 -0.49
CA GLN A 169 -12.52 -7.81 -1.60
C GLN A 169 -11.93 -7.34 -2.95
N GLN A 170 -10.61 -7.37 -3.13
CA GLN A 170 -9.97 -6.83 -4.34
C GLN A 170 -9.82 -7.82 -5.52
N ARG A 171 -10.90 -8.49 -5.94
CA ARG A 171 -10.95 -9.09 -7.29
C ARG A 171 -11.90 -8.30 -8.21
N PRO A 172 -11.42 -7.28 -8.94
CA PRO A 172 -12.07 -6.87 -10.16
C PRO A 172 -11.73 -7.88 -11.26
N SER A 173 -12.76 -8.42 -11.90
CA SER A 173 -12.63 -9.20 -13.13
C SER A 173 -12.00 -8.34 -14.23
N GLY A 174 -10.75 -8.61 -14.63
CA GLY A 174 -10.23 -8.18 -15.93
C GLY A 174 -8.93 -7.38 -16.01
N ALA A 175 -8.23 -7.06 -14.91
CA ALA A 175 -6.93 -6.37 -14.99
C ALA A 175 -5.77 -7.30 -14.60
N ARG A 176 -4.89 -7.64 -15.55
CA ARG A 176 -3.57 -8.23 -15.26
C ARG A 176 -2.65 -7.13 -14.75
N LEU A 177 -2.69 -6.84 -13.45
CA LEU A 177 -1.60 -6.19 -12.74
C LEU A 177 -0.84 -7.29 -11.98
N ALA A 178 0.42 -7.50 -12.34
CA ALA A 178 1.27 -8.49 -11.70
C ALA A 178 1.52 -8.07 -10.25
N ALA A 179 0.95 -8.83 -9.31
CA ALA A 179 1.29 -8.78 -7.91
C ALA A 179 2.48 -9.72 -7.69
N ASP A 180 3.70 -9.21 -7.83
CA ASP A 180 4.89 -9.91 -7.37
C ASP A 180 4.99 -9.71 -5.85
N LEU A 181 4.71 -10.79 -5.11
CA LEU A 181 4.78 -10.85 -3.65
C LEU A 181 6.24 -10.76 -3.20
N TRP A 182 6.53 -9.85 -2.27
CA TRP A 182 7.68 -10.03 -1.37
C TRP A 182 7.40 -11.27 -0.51
N SER A 183 8.33 -12.22 -0.49
CA SER A 183 8.24 -13.38 0.41
C SER A 183 8.35 -12.91 1.86
N ALA A 184 7.77 -13.70 2.78
CA ALA A 184 7.85 -13.49 4.22
C ALA A 184 9.30 -13.31 4.76
N ASP A 185 10.32 -13.71 3.99
CA ASP A 185 11.72 -13.54 4.39
C ASP A 185 12.16 -12.07 4.46
N ALA A 186 11.56 -11.20 3.65
CA ALA A 186 11.89 -9.78 3.66
C ALA A 186 11.31 -9.04 4.88
N TYR A 187 10.32 -9.63 5.57
CA TYR A 187 9.77 -9.12 6.82
C TYR A 187 10.75 -9.28 7.99
N HIS A 188 11.55 -10.36 8.00
CA HIS A 188 12.55 -10.60 9.05
C HIS A 188 13.76 -9.67 8.95
N GLN A 189 14.15 -9.22 7.74
CA GLN A 189 15.27 -8.30 7.55
C GLN A 189 14.96 -6.83 7.88
N LEU A 190 13.67 -6.46 7.98
CA LEU A 190 13.25 -5.09 8.31
C LEU A 190 13.11 -4.85 9.83
N LEU A 191 13.25 -5.89 10.65
CA LEU A 191 13.09 -5.87 12.10
C LEU A 191 14.42 -5.97 12.88
N GLU A 192 15.56 -6.03 12.19
CA GLU A 192 16.92 -5.88 12.73
C GLU A 192 17.50 -4.52 12.36
#